data_AF-A0A136KZQ0-F1
#
_entry.id   AF-A0A136KZQ0-F1
#
_cell.length_a   1.000
_cell.length_b   1.000
_cell.length_c   1.000
_cell.angle_alpha   90.00
_cell.angle_beta   90.00
_cell.angle_gamma   90.00
#
_symmetry.space_group_name_H-M   'P 1'
#
loop_
_entity.id
_entity.type
_entity.pdbx_description
1 polymer ?
#
loop_
_entity_poly.entity_id
_entity_poly.type
_entity_poly.pdbx_seq_one_letter_code
_entity_poly.pdbx_strand_id
1 'polypeptide(L)'
;MSDNWSLIEAEFEIKKAKANEGLFTLGSGTMHVRGSLEEHLADAPQNLSYMRRPANVTSETFPYMPVKWGVFAPGIYGLHPLMGKELANLPSFLSLVPAINGEKLDMQRSRTDSYRRVLHFKTATLTRSLNWQTKAGAQVQTRYECFVSAARPHLCVQRLTLMSDQDIDCAISAGIDSDVRTSGYDHFTQVKFSREADSQIDCVATLDTGATVNQRSCLLIEGAVYDYEASERRADLTTTIHLPAGKPVIIEKRTAMTTSADQEALSPEMLLSLAVDYAALHQEHADVWRERWDKADVLVEGDDDSQLALRLALYHLMRAHPNDSRYAIDPKAYAGDAYRGLYFWDTEMYLLPFFLYTDPQKGRMLTDFRINTLKGAEINAAEYGYAGARYPWEGDIDGIDQCPNWQYRDHEVHVTADVVYGMMHYARAANDAGYLQNKGREVLLKTAEYWLERIDWREGVDAPGLLGVMGPDEYTPISNNNAYTNRLVSLALEAASALTDDPIFGGKCAGIAQSLPIIRRADGWCCNARNLRRWRIWISAGCGKTGTKRSPRRFRRNACTAASA
;
A
#
# COMPACT_ATOMS: atom_id res chain seq x y z
N MET A 1 4.32 21.87 23.30
CA MET A 1 3.91 20.52 22.83
C MET A 1 4.22 20.49 21.36
N SER A 2 4.98 19.52 20.89
CA SER A 2 5.24 19.37 19.46
C SER A 2 3.92 19.03 18.74
N ASP A 3 3.79 19.44 17.49
CA ASP A 3 2.66 19.01 16.66
C ASP A 3 2.88 17.55 16.25
N ASN A 4 2.23 16.64 16.97
CA ASN A 4 2.32 15.19 16.75
C ASN A 4 1.21 14.65 15.83
N TRP A 5 0.56 15.54 15.08
CA TRP A 5 -0.46 15.23 14.07
C TRP A 5 -0.03 15.58 12.64
N SER A 6 1.23 15.95 12.48
CA SER A 6 1.76 16.42 11.20
C SER A 6 3.20 15.93 11.00
N LEU A 7 3.48 15.39 9.82
CA LEU A 7 4.87 15.22 9.37
C LEU A 7 5.32 16.51 8.69
N ILE A 8 6.41 17.11 9.16
CA ILE A 8 6.91 18.40 8.69
C ILE A 8 8.31 18.24 8.09
N GLU A 9 8.47 18.66 6.85
CA GLU A 9 9.75 18.91 6.20
C GLU A 9 9.96 20.44 6.18
N ALA A 10 10.89 20.92 7.02
CA ALA A 10 11.12 22.35 7.23
C ALA A 10 12.04 22.98 6.18
N GLU A 11 12.82 22.19 5.44
CA GLU A 11 13.73 22.66 4.41
C GLU A 11 13.76 21.66 3.26
N PHE A 12 13.87 22.15 2.02
CA PHE A 12 14.02 21.29 0.86
C PHE A 12 15.47 20.87 0.68
N GLU A 13 15.73 19.56 0.76
CA GLU A 13 17.04 18.97 0.47
C GLU A 13 16.93 17.96 -0.66
N ILE A 14 17.54 18.25 -1.81
CA ILE A 14 17.48 17.38 -3.00
C ILE A 14 17.92 15.94 -2.72
N LYS A 15 18.88 15.74 -1.80
CA LYS A 15 19.37 14.40 -1.41
C LYS A 15 18.33 13.55 -0.67
N LYS A 16 17.34 14.20 -0.05
CA LYS A 16 16.25 13.56 0.70
C LYS A 16 14.94 13.53 -0.09
N ALA A 17 14.84 14.29 -1.18
CA ALA A 17 13.60 14.50 -1.94
C ALA A 17 12.91 13.18 -2.33
N LYS A 18 13.62 12.23 -2.97
CA LYS A 18 13.05 10.91 -3.31
C LYS A 18 12.50 10.12 -2.11
N ALA A 19 13.15 10.19 -0.95
CA ALA A 19 12.68 9.52 0.25
C ALA A 19 11.43 10.23 0.82
N ASN A 20 11.47 11.56 0.87
CA ASN A 20 10.38 12.39 1.33
C ASN A 20 9.15 12.24 0.42
N GLU A 21 9.28 12.16 -0.90
CA GLU A 21 8.17 11.83 -1.80
C GLU A 21 7.41 10.54 -1.40
N GLY A 22 8.13 9.52 -0.91
CA GLY A 22 7.51 8.30 -0.38
C GLY A 22 6.79 8.54 0.94
N LEU A 23 7.44 9.23 1.88
CA LEU A 23 6.86 9.55 3.20
C LEU A 23 5.60 10.42 3.12
N PHE A 24 5.55 11.33 2.15
CA PHE A 24 4.42 12.25 1.97
C PHE A 24 3.40 11.74 0.92
N THR A 25 3.42 10.43 0.61
CA THR A 25 2.45 9.83 -0.33
C THR A 25 1.02 9.96 0.19
N LEU A 26 0.12 10.34 -0.72
CA LEU A 26 -1.33 10.42 -0.52
C LEU A 26 -2.03 9.19 -1.08
N GLY A 27 -3.22 8.86 -0.59
CA GLY A 27 -4.01 7.78 -1.21
C GLY A 27 -5.40 7.58 -0.65
N SER A 28 -6.26 6.99 -1.49
CA SER A 28 -7.64 6.61 -1.16
C SER A 28 -7.84 5.11 -0.96
N GLY A 29 -6.87 4.30 -1.37
CA GLY A 29 -6.99 2.86 -1.57
C GLY A 29 -7.13 2.46 -3.05
N THR A 30 -7.64 3.36 -3.89
CA THR A 30 -7.80 3.14 -5.34
C THR A 30 -6.76 3.89 -6.16
N MET A 31 -6.40 5.09 -5.70
CA MET A 31 -5.39 5.93 -6.32
C MET A 31 -4.36 6.34 -5.26
N HIS A 32 -3.09 6.29 -5.62
CA HIS A 32 -1.97 6.69 -4.78
C HIS A 32 -1.07 7.64 -5.54
N VAL A 33 -0.69 8.72 -4.87
CA VAL A 33 0.11 9.79 -5.47
C VAL A 33 1.27 10.09 -4.54
N ARG A 34 2.50 9.86 -4.99
CA ARG A 34 3.70 10.22 -4.24
C ARG A 34 3.71 11.72 -4.00
N GLY A 35 4.21 12.15 -2.84
CA GLY A 35 4.31 13.56 -2.46
C GLY A 35 5.40 14.28 -3.25
N SER A 36 5.26 14.33 -4.58
CA SER A 36 6.20 14.92 -5.54
C SER A 36 5.96 16.42 -5.66
N LEU A 37 6.98 17.15 -6.13
CA LEU A 37 6.88 18.58 -6.38
C LEU A 37 5.98 18.85 -7.60
N GLU A 38 5.03 19.77 -7.48
CA GLU A 38 4.09 20.14 -8.54
C GLU A 38 4.74 20.85 -9.74
N GLU A 39 5.88 21.50 -9.51
CA GLU A 39 6.67 22.24 -10.51
C GLU A 39 7.65 21.36 -11.28
N HIS A 40 7.86 20.12 -10.82
CA HIS A 40 8.90 19.22 -11.31
C HIS A 40 10.33 19.79 -11.12
N LEU A 41 11.37 19.02 -11.44
CA LEU A 41 12.76 19.51 -11.45
C LEU A 41 13.33 19.32 -12.85
N ALA A 42 13.87 20.40 -13.42
CA ALA A 42 14.33 20.39 -14.82
C ALA A 42 15.44 19.36 -15.07
N ASP A 43 16.30 19.09 -14.08
CA ASP A 43 17.45 18.18 -14.17
C ASP A 43 17.16 16.77 -13.61
N ALA A 44 15.88 16.41 -13.45
CA ALA A 44 15.47 15.09 -12.95
C ALA A 44 14.32 14.48 -13.77
N PRO A 45 14.59 14.07 -15.02
CA PRO A 45 13.57 13.46 -15.88
C PRO A 45 13.10 12.11 -15.33
N GLN A 46 11.85 11.76 -15.61
CA GLN A 46 11.23 10.51 -15.15
C GLN A 46 11.28 9.38 -16.18
N ASN A 47 11.88 9.63 -17.33
CA ASN A 47 11.96 8.71 -18.46
C ASN A 47 13.25 7.86 -18.50
N LEU A 48 13.99 7.81 -17.38
CA LEU A 48 15.24 7.07 -17.28
C LEU A 48 15.02 5.58 -17.60
N SER A 49 15.61 5.13 -18.69
CA SER A 49 15.50 3.74 -19.16
C SER A 49 16.76 2.94 -18.79
N TYR A 50 16.55 1.76 -18.21
CA TYR A 50 17.62 0.82 -17.84
C TYR A 50 17.05 -0.60 -17.70
N MET A 51 17.93 -1.59 -17.68
CA MET A 51 17.55 -2.99 -17.51
C MET A 51 17.68 -3.39 -16.04
N ARG A 52 16.56 -3.51 -15.30
CA ARG A 52 16.59 -4.15 -13.98
C ARG A 52 16.80 -5.65 -14.14
N ARG A 53 17.62 -6.24 -13.26
CA ARG A 53 17.87 -7.68 -13.24
C ARG A 53 17.41 -8.26 -11.91
N PRO A 54 16.94 -9.53 -11.89
CA PRO A 54 16.74 -10.25 -10.64
C PRO A 54 18.03 -10.24 -9.82
N ALA A 55 17.91 -9.80 -8.58
CA ALA A 55 18.99 -9.78 -7.61
C ALA A 55 18.41 -10.15 -6.25
N ASN A 56 19.26 -10.71 -5.38
CA ASN A 56 18.89 -10.90 -3.98
C ASN A 56 18.98 -9.58 -3.21
N VAL A 57 18.36 -9.53 -2.04
CA VAL A 57 18.28 -8.31 -1.20
C VAL A 57 19.64 -7.69 -0.84
N THR A 58 20.71 -8.48 -0.86
CA THR A 58 22.07 -8.01 -0.54
C THR A 58 22.86 -7.46 -1.72
N SER A 59 22.40 -7.69 -2.95
CA SER A 59 23.13 -7.34 -4.19
C SER A 59 22.35 -6.42 -5.12
N GLU A 60 21.09 -6.11 -4.80
CA GLU A 60 20.28 -5.20 -5.61
C GLU A 60 20.80 -3.76 -5.56
N THR A 61 20.98 -3.15 -6.74
CA THR A 61 21.40 -1.76 -6.90
C THR A 61 20.49 -1.06 -7.90
N PHE A 62 20.14 0.19 -7.63
CA PHE A 62 19.29 1.01 -8.50
C PHE A 62 20.06 2.21 -9.04
N PRO A 63 19.76 2.69 -10.26
CA PRO A 63 20.23 3.98 -10.71
C PRO A 63 19.85 5.09 -9.74
N TYR A 64 20.77 6.04 -9.54
CA TYR A 64 20.49 7.23 -8.77
C TYR A 64 19.43 8.08 -9.47
N MET A 65 18.37 8.41 -8.75
CA MET A 65 17.33 9.36 -9.16
C MET A 65 17.09 10.29 -7.97
N PRO A 66 17.30 11.62 -8.10
CA PRO A 66 17.15 12.56 -6.99
C PRO A 66 15.69 12.73 -6.56
N VAL A 67 14.76 12.55 -7.51
CA VAL A 67 13.30 12.53 -7.33
C VAL A 67 12.71 11.40 -8.18
N LYS A 68 11.56 10.86 -7.78
CA LYS A 68 10.83 9.84 -8.51
C LYS A 68 9.34 10.09 -8.35
N TRP A 69 8.67 10.56 -9.40
CA TRP A 69 7.22 10.76 -9.37
C TRP A 69 6.51 9.42 -9.34
N GLY A 70 5.29 9.40 -8.83
CA GLY A 70 4.50 8.18 -8.78
C GLY A 70 3.01 8.46 -8.71
N VAL A 71 2.29 7.94 -9.69
CA VAL A 71 0.85 7.73 -9.63
C VAL A 71 0.60 6.25 -9.80
N PHE A 72 -0.07 5.63 -8.85
CA PHE A 72 -0.29 4.18 -8.83
C PHE A 72 -1.74 3.84 -8.54
N ALA A 73 -2.20 2.73 -9.12
CA ALA A 73 -3.48 2.11 -8.82
C ALA A 73 -3.28 0.60 -8.59
N PRO A 74 -3.87 0.01 -7.54
CA PRO A 74 -3.76 -1.43 -7.30
C PRO A 74 -4.18 -2.26 -8.52
N GLY A 75 -3.40 -3.29 -8.83
CA GLY A 75 -3.72 -4.23 -9.93
C GLY A 75 -3.42 -3.73 -11.34
N ILE A 76 -2.88 -2.52 -11.51
CA ILE A 76 -2.44 -2.02 -12.82
C ILE A 76 -0.97 -2.32 -13.02
N TYR A 77 -0.68 -3.34 -13.81
CA TYR A 77 0.66 -3.86 -14.04
C TYR A 77 1.13 -3.63 -15.48
N GLY A 78 2.43 -3.46 -15.64
CA GLY A 78 3.17 -3.63 -16.90
C GLY A 78 3.99 -4.91 -16.91
N LEU A 79 4.58 -5.26 -18.06
CA LEU A 79 5.41 -6.47 -18.23
C LEU A 79 6.89 -6.12 -18.36
N HIS A 80 7.66 -6.42 -17.33
CA HIS A 80 9.11 -6.34 -17.40
C HIS A 80 9.69 -7.68 -17.90
N PRO A 81 10.56 -7.71 -18.92
CA PRO A 81 10.99 -8.95 -19.56
C PRO A 81 11.77 -9.91 -18.67
N LEU A 82 12.45 -9.40 -17.64
CA LEU A 82 13.22 -10.23 -16.68
C LEU A 82 12.57 -10.36 -15.30
N MET A 83 11.57 -9.54 -14.99
CA MET A 83 10.96 -9.53 -13.65
C MET A 83 9.54 -10.13 -13.71
N GLY A 84 8.85 -10.06 -14.85
CA GLY A 84 7.43 -10.42 -14.96
C GLY A 84 6.55 -9.19 -14.73
N LYS A 85 5.36 -9.39 -14.16
CA LYS A 85 4.45 -8.29 -13.83
C LYS A 85 5.09 -7.32 -12.83
N GLU A 86 4.90 -6.03 -13.03
CA GLU A 86 5.26 -4.99 -12.06
C GLU A 86 4.31 -3.80 -12.08
N LEU A 87 4.08 -3.19 -10.91
CA LEU A 87 3.16 -2.07 -10.72
C LEU A 87 3.57 -0.91 -11.62
N ALA A 88 2.70 -0.54 -12.55
CA ALA A 88 3.00 0.51 -13.50
C ALA A 88 2.90 1.89 -12.84
N ASN A 89 3.94 2.71 -13.00
CA ASN A 89 3.86 4.15 -12.78
C ASN A 89 3.00 4.78 -13.86
N LEU A 90 1.84 5.33 -13.48
CA LEU A 90 0.81 5.87 -14.36
C LEU A 90 1.13 7.32 -14.77
N PRO A 91 0.45 7.90 -15.78
CA PRO A 91 0.68 9.28 -16.16
C PRO A 91 0.53 10.24 -14.98
N SER A 92 1.54 11.09 -14.80
CA SER A 92 1.62 12.04 -13.69
C SER A 92 0.81 13.29 -13.99
N PHE A 93 -0.24 13.52 -13.21
CA PHE A 93 -1.10 14.69 -13.34
C PHE A 93 -0.79 15.80 -12.32
N LEU A 94 0.28 15.69 -11.51
CA LEU A 94 0.55 16.67 -10.46
C LEU A 94 1.01 18.04 -10.96
N SER A 95 1.45 18.14 -12.22
CA SER A 95 2.02 19.36 -12.81
C SER A 95 1.09 20.58 -12.61
N LEU A 96 1.56 21.59 -11.86
CA LEU A 96 0.91 22.89 -11.63
C LEU A 96 1.99 23.94 -11.32
N VAL A 97 2.48 24.59 -12.37
CA VAL A 97 3.74 25.32 -12.39
C VAL A 97 3.50 26.81 -12.65
N PRO A 98 3.82 27.71 -11.70
CA PRO A 98 3.86 29.14 -11.96
C PRO A 98 5.16 29.53 -12.66
N ALA A 99 5.06 30.53 -13.54
CA ALA A 99 6.17 31.16 -14.20
C ALA A 99 5.98 32.68 -14.26
N ILE A 100 7.03 33.44 -13.97
CA ILE A 100 7.01 34.91 -13.93
C ILE A 100 8.18 35.42 -14.74
N ASN A 101 7.93 36.33 -15.69
CA ASN A 101 8.96 36.88 -16.58
C ASN A 101 9.83 35.80 -17.25
N GLY A 102 9.20 34.68 -17.64
CA GLY A 102 9.85 33.53 -18.28
C GLY A 102 10.64 32.61 -17.33
N GLU A 103 10.75 32.92 -16.04
CA GLU A 103 11.31 32.00 -15.04
C GLU A 103 10.22 31.08 -14.50
N LYS A 104 10.35 29.77 -14.70
CA LYS A 104 9.52 28.74 -14.03
C LYS A 104 10.05 28.50 -12.62
N LEU A 105 9.17 28.33 -11.65
CA LEU A 105 9.56 27.86 -10.32
C LEU A 105 10.23 26.48 -10.44
N ASP A 106 11.42 26.34 -9.85
CA ASP A 106 12.16 25.06 -9.76
C ASP A 106 12.99 25.09 -8.47
N MET A 107 12.78 24.12 -7.57
CA MET A 107 13.42 24.15 -6.24
C MET A 107 14.95 24.06 -6.25
N GLN A 108 15.59 23.65 -7.34
CA GLN A 108 17.05 23.63 -7.46
C GLN A 108 17.60 24.89 -8.13
N ARG A 109 16.79 25.58 -8.95
CA ARG A 109 17.25 26.71 -9.79
C ARG A 109 16.73 28.07 -9.32
N SER A 110 15.59 28.12 -8.67
CA SER A 110 14.96 29.33 -8.16
C SER A 110 15.51 29.71 -6.78
N ARG A 111 15.50 31.01 -6.46
CA ARG A 111 15.82 31.50 -5.11
C ARG A 111 14.55 31.35 -4.27
N THR A 112 14.60 30.47 -3.26
CA THR A 112 13.48 30.21 -2.37
C THR A 112 13.90 30.29 -0.92
N ASP A 113 12.99 30.76 -0.06
CA ASP A 113 13.13 30.72 1.39
C ASP A 113 11.80 30.34 2.05
N SER A 114 11.81 30.20 3.39
CA SER A 114 10.61 29.89 4.17
C SER A 114 9.86 28.66 3.67
N TYR A 115 10.60 27.70 3.11
CA TYR A 115 10.06 26.42 2.65
C TYR A 115 9.43 25.69 3.84
N ARG A 116 8.28 25.06 3.60
CA ARG A 116 7.67 24.16 4.57
C ARG A 116 6.73 23.21 3.86
N ARG A 117 6.91 21.91 4.03
CA ARG A 117 5.98 20.88 3.55
C ARG A 117 5.41 20.10 4.73
N VAL A 118 4.09 19.93 4.74
CA VAL A 118 3.38 19.30 5.85
C VAL A 118 2.34 18.33 5.34
N LEU A 119 2.43 17.09 5.80
CA LEU A 119 1.35 16.12 5.71
C LEU A 119 0.55 16.17 7.01
N HIS A 120 -0.69 16.66 6.93
CA HIS A 120 -1.61 16.73 8.05
C HIS A 120 -2.32 15.39 8.22
N PHE A 121 -2.00 14.61 9.26
CA PHE A 121 -2.53 13.26 9.38
C PHE A 121 -4.05 13.21 9.58
N LYS A 122 -4.60 14.18 10.34
CA LYS A 122 -6.05 14.23 10.63
C LYS A 122 -6.92 14.37 9.40
N THR A 123 -6.41 15.08 8.39
CA THR A 123 -7.14 15.38 7.16
C THR A 123 -6.50 14.76 5.93
N ALA A 124 -5.38 14.04 6.08
CA ALA A 124 -4.55 13.52 4.98
C ALA A 124 -4.30 14.51 3.85
N THR A 125 -4.12 15.78 4.20
CA THR A 125 -3.84 16.84 3.23
C THR A 125 -2.35 17.11 3.23
N LEU A 126 -1.75 17.15 2.04
CA LEU A 126 -0.40 17.63 1.84
C LEU A 126 -0.44 19.13 1.58
N THR A 127 0.35 19.90 2.30
CA THR A 127 0.53 21.33 2.04
C THR A 127 2.00 21.64 1.86
N ARG A 128 2.32 22.56 0.96
CA ARG A 128 3.70 23.03 0.75
C ARG A 128 3.70 24.53 0.54
N SER A 129 4.45 25.27 1.34
CA SER A 129 4.59 26.72 1.22
C SER A 129 6.05 27.11 1.05
N LEU A 130 6.30 28.20 0.32
CA LEU A 130 7.62 28.79 0.14
C LEU A 130 7.47 30.25 -0.32
N ASN A 131 8.50 31.05 -0.08
CA ASN A 131 8.65 32.34 -0.75
C ASN A 131 9.60 32.16 -1.92
N TRP A 132 9.18 32.59 -3.11
CA TRP A 132 9.99 32.57 -4.33
C TRP A 132 10.41 33.99 -4.67
N GLN A 133 11.71 34.23 -4.66
CA GLN A 133 12.30 35.45 -5.21
C GLN A 133 12.64 35.22 -6.68
N THR A 134 11.87 35.83 -7.57
CA THR A 134 12.12 35.78 -9.02
C THR A 134 13.41 36.52 -9.37
N LYS A 135 14.03 36.18 -10.51
CA LYS A 135 15.20 36.89 -11.06
C LYS A 135 14.92 38.35 -11.38
N ALA A 136 13.66 38.67 -11.68
CA ALA A 136 13.20 40.04 -11.92
C ALA A 136 12.97 40.84 -10.61
N GLY A 137 13.07 40.20 -9.44
CA GLY A 137 13.03 40.85 -8.13
C GLY A 137 11.68 40.78 -7.41
N ALA A 138 10.61 40.27 -8.03
CA ALA A 138 9.32 40.06 -7.37
C ALA A 138 9.43 38.97 -6.29
N GLN A 139 8.77 39.20 -5.15
CA GLN A 139 8.62 38.25 -4.06
C GLN A 139 7.24 37.61 -4.12
N VAL A 140 7.21 36.30 -4.31
CA VAL A 140 5.95 35.56 -4.47
C VAL A 140 5.80 34.51 -3.39
N GLN A 141 4.81 34.71 -2.52
CA GLN A 141 4.39 33.69 -1.59
C GLN A 141 3.60 32.63 -2.36
N THR A 142 4.06 31.38 -2.25
CA THR A 142 3.51 30.25 -2.98
C THR A 142 3.05 29.21 -1.97
N ARG A 143 1.80 28.74 -2.09
CA ARG A 143 1.24 27.67 -1.27
C ARG A 143 0.48 26.66 -2.12
N TYR A 144 0.94 25.43 -2.10
CA TYR A 144 0.26 24.26 -2.63
C TYR A 144 -0.50 23.52 -1.54
N GLU A 145 -1.66 22.98 -1.91
CA GLU A 145 -2.46 22.06 -1.10
C GLU A 145 -2.93 20.92 -2.00
N CYS A 146 -2.79 19.68 -1.57
CA CYS A 146 -3.14 18.50 -2.36
C CYS A 146 -3.76 17.42 -1.46
N PHE A 147 -4.85 16.81 -1.92
CA PHE A 147 -5.39 15.60 -1.29
C PHE A 147 -5.98 14.65 -2.33
N VAL A 148 -5.84 13.35 -2.06
CA VAL A 148 -6.56 12.29 -2.78
C VAL A 148 -7.80 11.97 -1.95
N SER A 149 -8.98 12.22 -2.51
CA SER A 149 -10.23 12.17 -1.74
C SER A 149 -10.51 10.76 -1.22
N ALA A 150 -10.86 10.70 0.06
CA ALA A 150 -11.19 9.45 0.73
C ALA A 150 -12.68 9.13 0.63
N ALA A 151 -13.51 10.16 0.39
CA ALA A 151 -14.93 10.05 0.09
C ALA A 151 -15.19 9.78 -1.40
N ARG A 152 -14.30 10.26 -2.28
CA ARG A 152 -14.33 10.04 -3.74
C ARG A 152 -13.00 9.44 -4.20
N PRO A 153 -12.82 8.10 -4.10
CA PRO A 153 -11.50 7.46 -4.24
C PRO A 153 -10.75 7.72 -5.56
N HIS A 154 -11.47 8.11 -6.60
CA HIS A 154 -10.94 8.40 -7.95
C HIS A 154 -10.53 9.88 -8.16
N LEU A 155 -10.68 10.75 -7.16
CA LEU A 155 -10.48 12.20 -7.31
C LEU A 155 -9.23 12.68 -6.54
N CYS A 156 -8.36 13.41 -7.22
CA CYS A 156 -7.29 14.20 -6.64
C CYS A 156 -7.63 15.69 -6.79
N VAL A 157 -7.41 16.48 -5.74
CA VAL A 157 -7.67 17.92 -5.75
C VAL A 157 -6.39 18.64 -5.34
N GLN A 158 -5.98 19.59 -6.17
CA GLN A 158 -4.83 20.48 -5.94
C GLN A 158 -5.30 21.93 -5.90
N ARG A 159 -4.66 22.72 -5.05
CA ARG A 159 -4.84 24.17 -4.97
C ARG A 159 -3.49 24.84 -4.90
N LEU A 160 -3.30 25.88 -5.71
CA LEU A 160 -2.15 26.77 -5.69
C LEU A 160 -2.63 28.17 -5.33
N THR A 161 -2.09 28.73 -4.25
CA THR A 161 -2.29 30.13 -3.87
C THR A 161 -0.99 30.88 -4.12
N LEU A 162 -1.07 31.96 -4.88
CA LEU A 162 0.06 32.86 -5.18
C LEU A 162 -0.27 34.25 -4.66
N MET A 163 0.70 34.92 -4.03
CA MET A 163 0.59 36.32 -3.66
C MET A 163 1.92 37.02 -3.94
N SER A 164 1.88 38.03 -4.80
CA SER A 164 3.04 38.84 -5.18
C SER A 164 3.10 40.12 -4.35
N ASP A 165 4.30 40.64 -4.11
CA ASP A 165 4.51 41.99 -3.56
C ASP A 165 4.30 43.11 -4.59
N GLN A 166 4.16 42.76 -5.87
CA GLN A 166 4.05 43.66 -7.02
C GLN A 166 2.90 43.25 -7.95
N ASP A 167 2.37 44.22 -8.69
CA ASP A 167 1.43 43.96 -9.79
C ASP A 167 2.21 43.30 -10.95
N ILE A 168 1.97 42.01 -11.18
CA ILE A 168 2.72 41.23 -12.17
C ILE A 168 1.81 40.21 -12.87
N ASP A 169 2.19 39.84 -14.09
CA ASP A 169 1.56 38.71 -14.78
C ASP A 169 2.32 37.42 -14.46
N CYS A 170 1.57 36.35 -14.24
CA CYS A 170 2.07 35.01 -13.98
C CYS A 170 1.48 34.03 -14.99
N ALA A 171 2.36 33.36 -15.74
CA ALA A 171 1.95 32.23 -16.56
C ALA A 171 1.78 30.99 -15.67
N ILE A 172 0.65 30.31 -15.79
CA ILE A 172 0.37 29.03 -15.14
C ILE A 172 0.41 27.95 -16.19
N SER A 173 1.15 26.87 -15.93
CA SER A 173 1.17 25.66 -16.75
C SER A 173 0.72 24.48 -15.89
N ALA A 174 -0.29 23.75 -16.34
CA ALA A 174 -0.76 22.55 -15.66
C ALA A 174 -0.95 21.42 -16.67
N GLY A 175 -0.39 20.25 -16.39
CA GLY A 175 -0.34 19.18 -17.39
C GLY A 175 -0.54 17.78 -16.85
N ILE A 176 -0.52 16.83 -17.79
CA ILE A 176 -0.40 15.40 -17.56
C ILE A 176 0.84 14.93 -18.34
N ASP A 177 1.76 14.26 -17.64
CA ASP A 177 3.02 13.76 -18.19
C ASP A 177 3.06 12.23 -18.09
N SER A 178 3.00 11.56 -19.24
CA SER A 178 3.07 10.11 -19.34
C SER A 178 4.50 9.61 -19.62
N ASP A 179 5.52 10.46 -19.65
CA ASP A 179 6.91 10.06 -19.90
C ASP A 179 7.59 9.55 -18.62
N VAL A 180 6.92 8.62 -17.93
CA VAL A 180 7.38 7.96 -16.71
C VAL A 180 7.84 6.53 -17.01
N ARG A 181 8.69 5.96 -16.15
CA ARG A 181 9.17 4.57 -16.27
C ARG A 181 9.05 3.84 -14.93
N THR A 182 8.84 2.52 -15.02
CA THR A 182 8.92 1.59 -13.88
C THR A 182 10.08 0.65 -14.15
N SER A 183 10.99 0.47 -13.17
CA SER A 183 12.21 -0.35 -13.37
C SER A 183 13.01 -0.06 -14.66
N GLY A 184 12.87 1.14 -15.26
CA GLY A 184 13.52 1.51 -16.51
C GLY A 184 12.74 1.17 -17.80
N TYR A 185 11.48 0.73 -17.68
CA TYR A 185 10.63 0.31 -18.79
C TYR A 185 9.45 1.27 -19.01
N ASP A 186 9.14 1.49 -20.29
CA ASP A 186 7.92 2.15 -20.74
C ASP A 186 6.84 1.09 -20.95
N HIS A 187 5.85 1.08 -20.06
CA HIS A 187 4.77 0.10 -20.09
C HIS A 187 3.61 0.52 -20.99
N PHE A 188 3.65 1.71 -21.59
CA PHE A 188 2.56 2.23 -22.40
C PHE A 188 2.74 1.87 -23.87
N THR A 189 1.77 1.17 -24.43
CA THR A 189 1.69 0.87 -25.87
C THR A 189 1.02 1.98 -26.67
N GLN A 190 0.15 2.75 -26.00
CA GLN A 190 -0.51 3.91 -26.57
C GLN A 190 -0.80 4.93 -25.47
N VAL A 191 -0.56 6.21 -25.77
CA VAL A 191 -1.06 7.35 -24.99
C VAL A 191 -1.74 8.30 -25.95
N LYS A 192 -2.93 8.78 -25.56
CA LYS A 192 -3.71 9.74 -26.33
C LYS A 192 -4.11 10.88 -25.42
N PHE A 193 -3.78 12.09 -25.84
CA PHE A 193 -4.26 13.32 -25.22
C PHE A 193 -5.37 13.94 -26.07
N SER A 194 -6.42 14.40 -25.41
CA SER A 194 -7.50 15.16 -26.03
C SER A 194 -7.98 16.27 -25.12
N ARG A 195 -8.84 17.13 -25.66
CA ARG A 195 -9.44 18.27 -24.96
C ARG A 195 -10.90 18.40 -25.37
N GLU A 196 -11.81 18.10 -24.46
CA GLU A 196 -13.26 18.25 -24.68
C GLU A 196 -13.80 19.64 -24.32
N ALA A 197 -13.17 20.31 -23.36
CA ALA A 197 -13.51 21.67 -22.97
C ALA A 197 -12.24 22.49 -22.71
N ASP A 198 -12.37 23.83 -22.76
CA ASP A 198 -11.21 24.73 -22.72
C ASP A 198 -10.33 24.52 -21.47
N SER A 199 -10.94 24.26 -20.32
CA SER A 199 -10.21 24.06 -19.07
C SER A 199 -9.76 22.61 -18.80
N GLN A 200 -9.83 21.71 -19.79
CA GLN A 200 -9.66 20.27 -19.57
C GLN A 200 -8.51 19.65 -20.36
N ILE A 201 -7.90 18.61 -19.78
CA ILE A 201 -6.97 17.69 -20.43
C ILE A 201 -7.47 16.27 -20.17
N ASP A 202 -7.68 15.52 -21.24
CA ASP A 202 -7.94 14.10 -21.21
C ASP A 202 -6.66 13.34 -21.56
N CYS A 203 -6.38 12.27 -20.82
CA CYS A 203 -5.30 11.34 -21.10
C CYS A 203 -5.82 9.91 -21.00
N VAL A 204 -5.78 9.19 -22.11
CA VAL A 204 -6.07 7.75 -22.18
C VAL A 204 -4.78 7.01 -22.49
N ALA A 205 -4.35 6.17 -21.56
CA ALA A 205 -3.15 5.35 -21.69
C ALA A 205 -3.52 3.86 -21.69
N THR A 206 -2.94 3.11 -22.61
CA THR A 206 -3.06 1.64 -22.69
C THR A 206 -1.71 1.02 -22.41
N LEU A 207 -1.68 0.05 -21.49
CA LEU A 207 -0.47 -0.67 -21.10
C LEU A 207 -0.21 -1.87 -22.02
N ASP A 208 0.99 -2.44 -21.93
CA ASP A 208 1.39 -3.68 -22.61
C ASP A 208 0.60 -4.93 -22.15
N THR A 209 0.02 -4.89 -20.97
CA THR A 209 -0.95 -5.89 -20.46
C THR A 209 -2.35 -5.72 -21.05
N GLY A 210 -2.61 -4.64 -21.79
CA GLY A 210 -3.94 -4.25 -22.27
C GLY A 210 -4.80 -3.51 -21.25
N ALA A 211 -4.31 -3.33 -20.01
CA ALA A 211 -4.97 -2.48 -19.02
C ALA A 211 -5.04 -1.03 -19.53
N THR A 212 -6.12 -0.32 -19.21
CA THR A 212 -6.30 1.08 -19.60
C THR A 212 -6.41 1.98 -18.38
N VAL A 213 -5.91 3.21 -18.52
CA VAL A 213 -6.00 4.28 -17.52
C VAL A 213 -6.56 5.51 -18.20
N ASN A 214 -7.63 6.07 -17.63
CA ASN A 214 -8.30 7.25 -18.13
C ASN A 214 -8.19 8.34 -17.06
N GLN A 215 -7.59 9.47 -17.43
CA GLN A 215 -7.46 10.64 -16.59
C GLN A 215 -8.11 11.84 -17.24
N ARG A 216 -8.86 12.62 -16.46
CA ARG A 216 -9.28 13.97 -16.85
C ARG A 216 -8.81 14.94 -15.79
N SER A 217 -8.03 15.94 -16.21
CA SER A 217 -7.66 17.08 -15.37
C SER A 217 -8.46 18.31 -15.79
N CYS A 218 -9.00 19.06 -14.83
CA CYS A 218 -9.68 20.33 -15.04
C CYS A 218 -8.99 21.44 -14.24
N LEU A 219 -8.62 22.52 -14.92
CA LEU A 219 -8.01 23.72 -14.33
C LEU A 219 -9.08 24.80 -14.12
N LEU A 220 -9.26 25.23 -12.89
CA LEU A 220 -10.31 26.16 -12.47
C LEU A 220 -9.66 27.48 -12.05
N ILE A 221 -9.67 28.44 -12.98
CA ILE A 221 -9.25 29.82 -12.79
C ILE A 221 -10.34 30.72 -13.36
N GLU A 222 -10.82 31.67 -12.57
CA GLU A 222 -11.90 32.57 -12.96
C GLU A 222 -11.48 33.47 -14.13
N GLY A 223 -12.27 33.46 -15.21
CA GLY A 223 -12.05 34.31 -16.39
C GLY A 223 -10.81 33.97 -17.23
N ALA A 224 -10.09 32.89 -16.92
CA ALA A 224 -8.91 32.49 -17.66
C ALA A 224 -9.25 31.92 -19.04
N VAL A 225 -8.42 32.26 -20.02
CA VAL A 225 -8.39 31.64 -21.35
C VAL A 225 -7.17 30.74 -21.41
N TYR A 226 -7.36 29.52 -21.90
CA TYR A 226 -6.31 28.50 -21.89
C TYR A 226 -5.84 28.17 -23.30
N ASP A 227 -4.52 28.22 -23.48
CA ASP A 227 -3.85 27.57 -24.59
C ASP A 227 -3.64 26.09 -24.24
N TYR A 228 -3.68 25.22 -25.25
CA TYR A 228 -3.47 23.78 -25.10
C TYR A 228 -2.34 23.34 -26.00
N GLU A 229 -1.33 22.75 -25.41
CA GLU A 229 -0.19 22.18 -26.11
C GLU A 229 -0.10 20.70 -25.76
N ALA A 230 -0.06 19.85 -26.78
CA ALA A 230 0.11 18.41 -26.61
C ALA A 230 1.23 17.87 -27.50
N SER A 231 1.98 16.96 -26.93
CA SER A 231 3.00 16.13 -27.57
C SER A 231 2.59 14.66 -27.43
N GLU A 232 3.44 13.74 -27.89
CA GLU A 232 3.17 12.30 -27.76
C GLU A 232 3.03 11.83 -26.31
N ARG A 233 3.79 12.43 -25.38
CA ARG A 233 3.90 11.95 -23.99
C ARG A 233 3.49 12.97 -22.93
N ARG A 234 3.02 14.13 -23.35
CA ARG A 234 2.65 15.21 -22.42
C ARG A 234 1.64 16.15 -23.05
N ALA A 235 0.67 16.58 -22.26
CA ALA A 235 -0.19 17.70 -22.60
C ALA A 235 -0.24 18.70 -21.45
N ASP A 236 -0.27 19.99 -21.78
CA ASP A 236 -0.36 21.11 -20.84
C ASP A 236 -1.47 22.07 -21.26
N LEU A 237 -2.17 22.60 -20.27
CA LEU A 237 -2.91 23.85 -20.38
C LEU A 237 -2.03 24.98 -19.85
N THR A 238 -1.95 26.06 -20.61
CA THR A 238 -1.26 27.27 -20.20
C THR A 238 -2.22 28.45 -20.20
N THR A 239 -2.06 29.35 -19.25
CA THR A 239 -2.80 30.61 -19.19
C THR A 239 -1.96 31.67 -18.50
N THR A 240 -2.28 32.94 -18.71
CA THR A 240 -1.66 34.04 -17.99
C THR A 240 -2.70 34.68 -17.08
N ILE A 241 -2.36 34.79 -15.81
CA ILE A 241 -3.17 35.45 -14.79
C ILE A 241 -2.46 36.69 -14.29
N HIS A 242 -3.24 37.69 -13.88
CA HIS A 242 -2.71 38.85 -13.20
C HIS A 242 -2.66 38.59 -11.68
N LEU A 243 -1.51 38.85 -11.07
CA LEU A 243 -1.31 38.84 -9.62
C LEU A 243 -1.26 40.30 -9.12
N PRO A 244 -2.32 40.81 -8.47
CA PRO A 244 -2.29 42.13 -7.87
C PRO A 244 -1.40 42.13 -6.63
N ALA A 245 -0.66 43.22 -6.41
CA ALA A 245 0.21 43.40 -5.27
C ALA A 245 -0.55 43.18 -3.94
N GLY A 246 -0.02 42.30 -3.10
CA GLY A 246 -0.53 41.99 -1.76
C GLY A 246 -1.88 41.25 -1.74
N LYS A 247 -2.39 40.76 -2.88
CA LYS A 247 -3.65 40.00 -2.94
C LYS A 247 -3.40 38.56 -3.38
N PRO A 248 -3.93 37.57 -2.64
CA PRO A 248 -3.80 36.18 -3.05
C PRO A 248 -4.70 35.88 -4.26
N VAL A 249 -4.15 35.12 -5.21
CA VAL A 249 -4.90 34.51 -6.32
C VAL A 249 -4.87 33.00 -6.14
N ILE A 250 -6.03 32.36 -6.27
CA ILE A 250 -6.21 30.93 -6.05
C ILE A 250 -6.47 30.25 -7.40
N ILE A 251 -5.70 29.21 -7.66
CA ILE A 251 -5.82 28.31 -8.79
C ILE A 251 -6.18 26.94 -8.24
N GLU A 252 -7.18 26.29 -8.82
CA GLU A 252 -7.57 24.94 -8.44
C GLU A 252 -7.43 24.00 -9.62
N LYS A 253 -6.88 22.81 -9.38
CA LYS A 253 -6.82 21.74 -10.38
C LYS A 253 -7.43 20.48 -9.78
N ARG A 254 -8.35 19.87 -10.52
CA ARG A 254 -8.99 18.61 -10.14
C ARG A 254 -8.67 17.55 -11.16
N THR A 255 -8.28 16.36 -10.71
CA THR A 255 -8.03 15.23 -11.61
C THR A 255 -8.83 14.02 -11.17
N ALA A 256 -9.66 13.50 -12.06
CA ALA A 256 -10.30 12.20 -11.89
C ALA A 256 -9.52 11.13 -12.66
N MET A 257 -9.32 9.96 -12.04
CA MET A 257 -8.64 8.82 -12.65
C MET A 257 -9.45 7.53 -12.46
N THR A 258 -9.70 6.84 -13.56
CA THR A 258 -10.23 5.47 -13.56
C THR A 258 -9.36 4.54 -14.37
N THR A 259 -9.54 3.25 -14.16
CA THR A 259 -8.77 2.19 -14.81
C THR A 259 -9.71 1.12 -15.34
N SER A 260 -9.22 0.27 -16.24
CA SER A 260 -9.96 -0.93 -16.69
C SER A 260 -10.28 -1.92 -15.57
N ALA A 261 -9.65 -1.77 -14.40
CA ALA A 261 -9.89 -2.64 -13.25
C ALA A 261 -11.06 -2.16 -12.38
N ASP A 262 -11.55 -0.93 -12.57
CA ASP A 262 -12.64 -0.39 -11.79
C ASP A 262 -13.99 -0.97 -12.25
N GLN A 263 -14.73 -1.57 -11.31
CA GLN A 263 -16.07 -2.09 -11.56
C GLN A 263 -17.09 -0.98 -11.32
N GLU A 264 -17.98 -0.74 -12.27
CA GLU A 264 -19.10 0.22 -12.17
C GLU A 264 -18.67 1.67 -11.83
N ALA A 265 -17.41 2.03 -12.05
CA ALA A 265 -16.94 3.40 -11.85
C ALA A 265 -17.55 4.35 -12.90
N LEU A 266 -17.94 5.52 -12.44
CA LEU A 266 -18.29 6.64 -13.30
C LEU A 266 -17.08 7.06 -14.14
N SER A 267 -17.32 7.57 -15.35
CA SER A 267 -16.24 8.12 -16.16
C SER A 267 -15.55 9.31 -15.45
N PRO A 268 -14.26 9.60 -15.74
CA PRO A 268 -13.59 10.78 -15.21
C PRO A 268 -14.35 12.09 -15.45
N GLU A 269 -15.05 12.20 -16.58
CA GLU A 269 -15.97 13.29 -16.89
C GLU A 269 -17.09 13.42 -15.85
N MET A 270 -17.84 12.34 -15.60
CA MET A 270 -18.94 12.33 -14.66
C MET A 270 -18.47 12.58 -13.23
N LEU A 271 -17.31 12.05 -12.84
CA LEU A 271 -16.73 12.28 -11.53
C LEU A 271 -16.42 13.76 -11.27
N LEU A 272 -15.93 14.47 -12.30
CA LEU A 272 -15.64 15.90 -12.19
C LEU A 272 -16.89 16.78 -12.29
N SER A 273 -17.93 16.36 -13.01
CA SER A 273 -19.19 17.12 -13.09
C SER A 273 -20.01 17.06 -11.80
N LEU A 274 -19.85 15.98 -11.01
CA LEU A 274 -20.48 15.83 -9.69
C LEU A 274 -19.75 16.59 -8.56
N ALA A 275 -18.59 17.19 -8.86
CA ALA A 275 -17.75 17.81 -7.85
C ALA A 275 -18.30 19.18 -7.43
N VAL A 276 -18.53 19.35 -6.14
CA VAL A 276 -18.95 20.59 -5.48
C VAL A 276 -17.78 21.57 -5.35
N ASP A 277 -17.93 22.68 -4.62
CA ASP A 277 -16.80 23.54 -4.31
C ASP A 277 -15.72 22.81 -3.50
N TYR A 278 -14.51 23.37 -3.45
CA TYR A 278 -13.40 22.77 -2.73
C TYR A 278 -13.67 22.56 -1.25
N ALA A 279 -14.35 23.50 -0.59
CA ALA A 279 -14.54 23.43 0.85
C ALA A 279 -15.38 22.20 1.21
N ALA A 280 -16.42 21.93 0.42
CA ALA A 280 -17.24 20.75 0.56
C ALA A 280 -16.46 19.46 0.22
N LEU A 281 -15.65 19.45 -0.85
CA LEU A 281 -14.78 18.30 -1.20
C LEU A 281 -13.74 17.98 -0.12
N HIS A 282 -13.13 19.01 0.47
CA HIS A 282 -12.17 18.85 1.56
C HIS A 282 -12.86 18.35 2.83
N GLN A 283 -14.05 18.87 3.14
CA GLN A 283 -14.82 18.45 4.31
C GLN A 283 -15.24 16.98 4.22
N GLU A 284 -15.82 16.51 3.10
CA GLU A 284 -16.19 15.10 2.93
C GLU A 284 -14.95 14.18 3.04
N HIS A 285 -13.80 14.61 2.53
CA HIS A 285 -12.54 13.87 2.65
C HIS A 285 -12.05 13.82 4.11
N ALA A 286 -12.05 14.95 4.81
CA ALA A 286 -11.62 15.06 6.20
C ALA A 286 -12.55 14.28 7.15
N ASP A 287 -13.83 14.19 6.85
CA ASP A 287 -14.81 13.42 7.62
C ASP A 287 -14.45 11.93 7.63
N VAL A 288 -14.14 11.37 6.45
CA VAL A 288 -13.69 9.97 6.33
C VAL A 288 -12.39 9.74 7.11
N TRP A 289 -11.45 10.68 7.10
CA TRP A 289 -10.21 10.55 7.87
C TRP A 289 -10.40 10.65 9.37
N ARG A 290 -11.30 11.51 9.84
CA ARG A 290 -11.70 11.58 11.24
C ARG A 290 -12.29 10.25 11.71
N GLU A 291 -13.20 9.64 10.94
CA GLU A 291 -13.75 8.33 11.27
C GLU A 291 -12.69 7.22 11.33
N ARG A 292 -11.69 7.28 10.45
CA ARG A 292 -10.55 6.35 10.47
C ARG A 292 -9.73 6.51 11.77
N TRP A 293 -9.40 7.75 12.14
CA TRP A 293 -8.63 8.04 13.36
C TRP A 293 -9.39 7.69 14.64
N ASP A 294 -10.70 7.92 14.68
CA ASP A 294 -11.54 7.56 15.84
C ASP A 294 -11.50 6.05 16.15
N LYS A 295 -11.20 5.21 15.15
CA LYS A 295 -11.09 3.75 15.30
C LYS A 295 -9.66 3.26 15.53
N ALA A 296 -8.64 4.06 15.20
CA ALA A 296 -7.27 3.58 15.04
C ALA A 296 -6.20 4.35 15.83
N ASP A 297 -6.46 5.56 16.34
CA ASP A 297 -5.44 6.33 17.06
C ASP A 297 -4.99 5.62 18.35
N VAL A 298 -3.70 5.79 18.67
CA VAL A 298 -3.08 5.29 19.89
C VAL A 298 -2.30 6.44 20.51
N LEU A 299 -2.65 6.78 21.75
CA LEU A 299 -1.98 7.81 22.53
C LEU A 299 -0.72 7.23 23.19
N VAL A 300 0.42 7.86 22.92
CA VAL A 300 1.70 7.61 23.59
C VAL A 300 2.00 8.81 24.49
N GLU A 301 2.00 8.59 25.80
CA GLU A 301 2.32 9.63 26.78
C GLU A 301 3.81 9.62 27.12
N GLY A 302 4.44 10.79 27.11
CA GLY A 302 5.83 10.98 27.55
C GLY A 302 6.90 10.84 26.46
N ASP A 303 6.52 10.57 25.21
CA ASP A 303 7.43 10.50 24.06
C ASP A 303 6.71 10.97 22.77
N ASP A 304 6.94 12.24 22.41
CA ASP A 304 6.34 12.87 21.24
C ASP A 304 6.86 12.29 19.91
N ASP A 305 8.12 11.83 19.87
CA ASP A 305 8.72 11.26 18.65
C ASP A 305 8.11 9.88 18.37
N SER A 306 7.93 9.06 19.41
CA SER A 306 7.19 7.78 19.30
C SER A 306 5.73 8.02 18.90
N GLN A 307 5.06 9.05 19.44
CA GLN A 307 3.69 9.38 19.04
C GLN A 307 3.59 9.75 17.56
N LEU A 308 4.51 10.58 17.06
CA LEU A 308 4.59 10.98 15.66
C LEU A 308 4.88 9.79 14.74
N ALA A 309 5.87 8.96 15.08
CA ALA A 309 6.24 7.79 14.30
C ALA A 309 5.08 6.77 14.21
N LEU A 310 4.38 6.53 15.31
CA LEU A 310 3.23 5.63 15.34
C LEU A 310 2.09 6.16 14.45
N ARG A 311 1.72 7.45 14.58
CA ARG A 311 0.68 8.03 13.73
C ARG A 311 1.07 8.05 12.25
N LEU A 312 2.33 8.26 11.92
CA LEU A 312 2.79 8.15 10.54
C LEU A 312 2.61 6.72 10.00
N ALA A 313 2.95 5.70 10.78
CA ALA A 313 2.75 4.30 10.39
C ALA A 313 1.25 3.96 10.21
N LEU A 314 0.41 4.40 11.15
CA LEU A 314 -1.05 4.21 11.09
C LEU A 314 -1.66 4.93 9.88
N TYR A 315 -1.24 6.17 9.60
CA TYR A 315 -1.64 6.91 8.40
C TYR A 315 -1.36 6.09 7.12
N HIS A 316 -0.17 5.51 7.02
CA HIS A 316 0.24 4.72 5.86
C HIS A 316 -0.59 3.44 5.70
N LEU A 317 -0.90 2.73 6.79
CA LEU A 317 -1.81 1.58 6.77
C LEU A 317 -3.21 2.00 6.28
N MET A 318 -3.75 3.10 6.80
CA MET A 318 -5.10 3.55 6.50
C MET A 318 -5.26 4.09 5.07
N ARG A 319 -4.26 4.79 4.51
CA ARG A 319 -4.34 5.29 3.11
C ARG A 319 -4.21 4.20 2.06
N ALA A 320 -3.60 3.06 2.42
CA ALA A 320 -3.20 2.04 1.47
C ALA A 320 -4.23 0.91 1.30
N HIS A 321 -5.17 0.78 2.24
CA HIS A 321 -6.17 -0.28 2.17
C HIS A 321 -7.09 -0.10 0.95
N PRO A 322 -7.20 -1.10 0.05
CA PRO A 322 -7.89 -0.94 -1.24
C PRO A 322 -9.42 -0.87 -1.13
N ASN A 323 -9.99 -1.32 -0.02
CA ASN A 323 -11.45 -1.47 0.17
C ASN A 323 -12.12 -2.38 -0.87
N ASP A 324 -11.35 -3.30 -1.44
CA ASP A 324 -11.78 -4.25 -2.45
C ASP A 324 -11.01 -5.56 -2.22
N SER A 325 -11.73 -6.68 -2.11
CA SER A 325 -11.13 -8.00 -1.89
C SER A 325 -10.38 -8.58 -3.10
N ARG A 326 -10.36 -7.89 -4.24
CA ARG A 326 -9.53 -8.29 -5.39
C ARG A 326 -8.06 -7.93 -5.21
N TYR A 327 -7.75 -7.08 -4.23
CA TYR A 327 -6.40 -6.60 -3.96
C TYR A 327 -6.03 -6.79 -2.50
N ALA A 328 -4.76 -7.06 -2.23
CA ALA A 328 -4.17 -6.89 -0.91
C ALA A 328 -3.43 -5.54 -0.83
N ILE A 329 -2.57 -5.34 0.16
CA ILE A 329 -1.69 -4.17 0.24
C ILE A 329 -0.27 -4.64 -0.06
N ASP A 330 0.42 -4.00 -1.01
CA ASP A 330 1.82 -4.34 -1.31
C ASP A 330 2.78 -3.87 -0.17
N PRO A 331 3.99 -4.43 -0.06
CA PRO A 331 4.93 -4.10 1.02
C PRO A 331 5.37 -2.63 1.10
N LYS A 332 5.17 -1.85 0.04
CA LYS A 332 5.43 -0.40 -0.01
C LYS A 332 4.16 0.44 0.05
N ALA A 333 2.99 -0.15 0.28
CA ALA A 333 1.73 0.55 0.46
C ALA A 333 1.45 1.56 -0.68
N TYR A 334 1.80 1.17 -1.91
CA TYR A 334 1.71 1.97 -3.13
C TYR A 334 2.44 3.33 -3.03
N ALA A 335 3.46 3.43 -2.18
CA ALA A 335 4.33 4.61 -2.07
C ALA A 335 5.42 4.64 -3.14
N GLY A 336 5.56 3.58 -3.94
CA GLY A 336 6.59 3.43 -4.96
C GLY A 336 6.50 2.05 -5.61
N ASP A 337 7.40 1.79 -6.55
CA ASP A 337 7.42 0.58 -7.38
C ASP A 337 8.42 -0.50 -6.90
N ALA A 338 9.08 -0.28 -5.76
CA ALA A 338 9.86 -1.33 -5.11
C ALA A 338 8.91 -2.46 -4.65
N TYR A 339 9.36 -3.73 -4.73
CA TYR A 339 8.50 -4.92 -4.62
C TYR A 339 7.32 -4.98 -5.61
N ARG A 340 7.32 -4.12 -6.63
CA ARG A 340 6.53 -4.26 -7.86
C ARG A 340 5.01 -4.31 -7.65
N GLY A 341 4.51 -3.84 -6.51
CA GLY A 341 3.08 -3.89 -6.14
C GLY A 341 2.50 -5.31 -6.11
N LEU A 342 3.33 -6.29 -5.79
CA LEU A 342 2.96 -7.70 -5.61
C LEU A 342 2.68 -7.99 -4.13
N TYR A 343 1.99 -9.11 -3.86
CA TYR A 343 1.47 -9.44 -2.54
C TYR A 343 2.26 -10.58 -1.89
N PHE A 344 2.67 -10.34 -0.65
CA PHE A 344 3.55 -11.21 0.13
C PHE A 344 2.82 -11.69 1.40
N TRP A 345 3.48 -12.57 2.16
CA TRP A 345 3.08 -12.98 3.52
C TRP A 345 2.98 -11.80 4.51
N ASP A 346 3.57 -10.64 4.19
CA ASP A 346 3.36 -9.35 4.86
C ASP A 346 1.88 -9.07 5.12
N THR A 347 1.02 -9.42 4.17
CA THR A 347 -0.43 -9.26 4.25
C THR A 347 -0.97 -9.90 5.52
N GLU A 348 -0.71 -11.18 5.73
CA GLU A 348 -1.27 -11.93 6.86
C GLU A 348 -0.54 -11.68 8.17
N MET A 349 0.79 -11.53 8.11
CA MET A 349 1.62 -11.50 9.32
C MET A 349 1.79 -10.10 9.92
N TYR A 350 1.76 -9.05 9.09
CA TYR A 350 2.06 -7.69 9.53
C TYR A 350 0.89 -6.72 9.34
N LEU A 351 0.20 -6.79 8.19
CA LEU A 351 -0.82 -5.80 7.84
C LEU A 351 -2.19 -6.17 8.40
N LEU A 352 -2.60 -7.42 8.23
CA LEU A 352 -3.91 -7.94 8.65
C LEU A 352 -4.21 -7.68 10.14
N PRO A 353 -3.31 -7.92 11.11
CA PRO A 353 -3.61 -7.73 12.52
C PRO A 353 -4.11 -6.32 12.86
N PHE A 354 -3.58 -5.27 12.23
CA PHE A 354 -4.05 -3.91 12.45
C PHE A 354 -5.54 -3.77 12.10
N PHE A 355 -5.94 -4.25 10.91
CA PHE A 355 -7.32 -4.15 10.45
C PHE A 355 -8.26 -5.06 11.25
N LEU A 356 -7.81 -6.25 11.68
CA LEU A 356 -8.62 -7.13 12.53
C LEU A 356 -9.12 -6.47 13.82
N TYR A 357 -8.33 -5.53 14.37
CA TYR A 357 -8.64 -4.88 15.64
C TYR A 357 -9.13 -3.44 15.52
N THR A 358 -9.14 -2.87 14.31
CA THR A 358 -9.63 -1.49 14.06
C THR A 358 -10.82 -1.44 13.12
N ASP A 359 -10.87 -2.32 12.12
CA ASP A 359 -11.94 -2.44 11.13
C ASP A 359 -12.01 -3.88 10.58
N PRO A 360 -12.69 -4.82 11.29
CA PRO A 360 -12.71 -6.23 10.89
C PRO A 360 -13.25 -6.49 9.48
N GLN A 361 -14.07 -5.60 8.93
CA GLN A 361 -14.56 -5.72 7.55
C GLN A 361 -13.42 -5.53 6.54
N LYS A 362 -12.53 -4.56 6.79
CA LYS A 362 -11.30 -4.39 6.01
C LYS A 362 -10.37 -5.59 6.17
N GLY A 363 -10.20 -6.07 7.41
CA GLY A 363 -9.45 -7.30 7.66
C GLY A 363 -9.98 -8.50 6.87
N ARG A 364 -11.31 -8.64 6.77
CA ARG A 364 -11.96 -9.67 5.95
C ARG A 364 -11.61 -9.54 4.47
N MET A 365 -11.57 -8.33 3.92
CA MET A 365 -11.25 -8.12 2.50
C MET A 365 -9.85 -8.64 2.16
N LEU A 366 -8.87 -8.43 3.05
CA LEU A 366 -7.52 -8.96 2.89
C LEU A 366 -7.48 -10.50 2.94
N THR A 367 -8.30 -11.16 3.76
CA THR A 367 -8.39 -12.63 3.74
C THR A 367 -9.19 -13.16 2.55
N ASP A 368 -10.24 -12.45 2.13
CA ASP A 368 -11.05 -12.80 0.95
C ASP A 368 -10.21 -12.66 -0.35
N PHE A 369 -9.19 -11.80 -0.37
CA PHE A 369 -8.20 -11.77 -1.46
C PHE A 369 -7.51 -13.12 -1.67
N ARG A 370 -7.16 -13.84 -0.60
CA ARG A 370 -6.56 -15.18 -0.72
C ARG A 370 -7.55 -16.20 -1.26
N ILE A 371 -8.82 -16.09 -0.90
CA ILE A 371 -9.88 -16.93 -1.49
C ILE A 371 -9.98 -16.66 -3.00
N ASN A 372 -10.00 -15.39 -3.41
CA ASN A 372 -10.10 -14.99 -4.81
C ASN A 372 -8.90 -15.45 -5.65
N THR A 373 -7.74 -15.61 -5.02
CA THR A 373 -6.47 -16.03 -5.66
C THR A 373 -6.15 -17.52 -5.48
N LEU A 374 -7.07 -18.31 -4.92
CA LEU A 374 -6.87 -19.75 -4.71
C LEU A 374 -6.53 -20.48 -6.02
N LYS A 375 -7.14 -20.07 -7.14
CA LYS A 375 -6.89 -20.73 -8.42
C LYS A 375 -5.44 -20.56 -8.90
N GLY A 376 -4.86 -19.38 -8.72
CA GLY A 376 -3.44 -19.14 -9.00
C GLY A 376 -2.54 -19.99 -8.10
N ALA A 377 -2.89 -20.12 -6.81
CA ALA A 377 -2.17 -20.99 -5.90
C ALA A 377 -2.22 -22.49 -6.29
N GLU A 378 -3.32 -22.98 -6.84
CA GLU A 378 -3.39 -24.34 -7.41
C GLU A 378 -2.49 -24.50 -8.64
N ILE A 379 -2.44 -23.49 -9.53
CA ILE A 379 -1.54 -23.50 -10.69
C ILE A 379 -0.08 -23.57 -10.22
N ASN A 380 0.29 -22.73 -9.25
CA ASN A 380 1.64 -22.72 -8.68
C ASN A 380 2.02 -24.06 -8.04
N ALA A 381 1.08 -24.80 -7.43
CA ALA A 381 1.34 -26.13 -6.89
C ALA A 381 1.61 -27.14 -8.02
N ALA A 382 0.75 -27.13 -9.04
CA ALA A 382 0.85 -28.03 -10.19
C ALA A 382 2.15 -27.84 -11.00
N GLU A 383 2.69 -26.60 -11.08
CA GLU A 383 3.98 -26.33 -11.71
C GLU A 383 5.15 -27.11 -11.08
N TYR A 384 5.06 -27.43 -9.78
CA TYR A 384 6.06 -28.23 -9.06
C TYR A 384 5.64 -29.71 -8.94
N GLY A 385 4.57 -30.12 -9.63
CA GLY A 385 4.06 -31.48 -9.61
C GLY A 385 3.28 -31.85 -8.34
N TYR A 386 2.84 -30.87 -7.55
CA TYR A 386 2.03 -31.09 -6.35
C TYR A 386 0.54 -30.88 -6.63
N ALA A 387 -0.31 -31.62 -5.92
CA ALA A 387 -1.73 -31.34 -5.78
C ALA A 387 -1.97 -30.21 -4.76
N GLY A 388 -3.23 -29.82 -4.62
CA GLY A 388 -3.64 -28.78 -3.69
C GLY A 388 -3.28 -27.37 -4.15
N ALA A 389 -3.04 -26.47 -3.19
CA ALA A 389 -2.74 -25.06 -3.43
C ALA A 389 -1.47 -24.61 -2.70
N ARG A 390 -0.59 -23.93 -3.43
CA ARG A 390 0.65 -23.34 -2.98
C ARG A 390 0.62 -21.84 -3.27
N TYR A 391 0.42 -21.03 -2.24
CA TYR A 391 0.45 -19.58 -2.40
C TYR A 391 1.86 -19.09 -2.75
N PRO A 392 1.96 -18.08 -3.63
CA PRO A 392 3.23 -17.58 -4.15
C PRO A 392 4.01 -16.78 -3.10
N TRP A 393 5.33 -16.67 -3.29
CA TRP A 393 6.15 -15.73 -2.53
C TRP A 393 5.84 -14.27 -2.92
N GLU A 394 5.84 -13.99 -4.23
CA GLU A 394 5.41 -12.70 -4.79
C GLU A 394 4.18 -12.92 -5.67
N GLY A 395 2.98 -12.79 -5.10
CA GLY A 395 1.73 -13.04 -5.83
C GLY A 395 1.22 -11.83 -6.58
N ASP A 396 0.74 -12.03 -7.81
CA ASP A 396 -0.09 -11.03 -8.50
C ASP A 396 -1.57 -11.11 -8.07
N ILE A 397 -2.43 -10.34 -8.74
CA ILE A 397 -3.88 -10.30 -8.48
C ILE A 397 -4.62 -11.59 -8.83
N ASP A 398 -4.00 -12.49 -9.60
CA ASP A 398 -4.57 -13.79 -9.98
C ASP A 398 -4.04 -14.91 -9.06
N GLY A 399 -3.07 -14.60 -8.19
CA GLY A 399 -2.40 -15.56 -7.31
C GLY A 399 -1.24 -16.30 -7.95
N ILE A 400 -0.76 -15.86 -9.13
CA ILE A 400 0.38 -16.48 -9.81
C ILE A 400 1.69 -15.95 -9.24
N ASP A 401 2.66 -16.85 -9.03
CA ASP A 401 3.99 -16.45 -8.54
C ASP A 401 4.78 -15.69 -9.61
N GLN A 402 5.13 -14.44 -9.30
CA GLN A 402 5.91 -13.55 -10.15
C GLN A 402 7.35 -13.41 -9.66
N CYS A 403 7.78 -14.15 -8.63
CA CYS A 403 9.14 -14.04 -8.10
C CYS A 403 10.16 -14.62 -9.11
N PRO A 404 11.11 -13.81 -9.62
CA PRO A 404 12.11 -14.29 -10.56
C PRO A 404 13.27 -15.04 -9.86
N ASN A 405 13.37 -14.90 -8.54
CA ASN A 405 14.46 -15.46 -7.74
C ASN A 405 14.04 -16.81 -7.17
N TRP A 406 14.67 -17.88 -7.67
CA TRP A 406 14.39 -19.26 -7.26
C TRP A 406 14.57 -19.49 -5.75
N GLN A 407 15.50 -18.77 -5.11
CA GLN A 407 15.76 -18.95 -3.68
C GLN A 407 14.49 -18.73 -2.85
N TYR A 408 13.76 -17.66 -3.15
CA TYR A 408 12.52 -17.31 -2.45
C TYR A 408 11.35 -18.09 -3.06
N ARG A 409 11.19 -18.00 -4.38
CA ARG A 409 10.10 -18.65 -5.12
C ARG A 409 9.98 -20.11 -4.77
N ASP A 410 11.08 -20.86 -4.72
CA ASP A 410 11.04 -22.33 -4.61
C ASP A 410 11.04 -22.78 -3.15
N HIS A 411 11.77 -22.08 -2.27
CA HIS A 411 12.06 -22.57 -0.93
C HIS A 411 11.28 -21.87 0.18
N GLU A 412 10.81 -20.64 0.02
CA GLU A 412 10.10 -19.89 1.05
C GLU A 412 8.60 -20.23 1.07
N VAL A 413 8.32 -21.53 1.19
CA VAL A 413 6.97 -22.10 1.04
C VAL A 413 6.04 -21.82 2.22
N HIS A 414 6.54 -21.22 3.31
CA HIS A 414 5.74 -20.97 4.51
C HIS A 414 4.58 -20.01 4.26
N VAL A 415 4.63 -19.17 3.22
CA VAL A 415 3.53 -18.27 2.81
C VAL A 415 2.20 -19.02 2.71
N THR A 416 2.22 -20.26 2.21
CA THR A 416 1.01 -21.09 2.09
C THR A 416 0.37 -21.39 3.46
N ALA A 417 1.17 -21.59 4.50
CA ALA A 417 0.68 -21.78 5.86
C ALA A 417 0.38 -20.45 6.57
N ASP A 418 1.07 -19.37 6.20
CA ASP A 418 0.80 -18.01 6.70
C ASP A 418 -0.59 -17.52 6.27
N VAL A 419 -1.00 -17.83 5.03
CA VAL A 419 -2.36 -17.58 4.53
C VAL A 419 -3.42 -18.22 5.43
N VAL A 420 -3.25 -19.51 5.73
CA VAL A 420 -4.16 -20.25 6.62
C VAL A 420 -4.17 -19.64 8.02
N TYR A 421 -2.99 -19.28 8.55
CA TYR A 421 -2.89 -18.61 9.84
C TYR A 421 -3.62 -17.27 9.86
N GLY A 422 -3.49 -16.43 8.84
CA GLY A 422 -4.20 -15.17 8.69
C GLY A 422 -5.73 -15.35 8.68
N MET A 423 -6.22 -16.35 7.95
CA MET A 423 -7.65 -16.69 7.92
C MET A 423 -8.16 -17.18 9.29
N MET A 424 -7.37 -17.99 10.00
CA MET A 424 -7.67 -18.41 11.37
C MET A 424 -7.67 -17.22 12.34
N HIS A 425 -6.75 -16.28 12.17
CA HIS A 425 -6.67 -15.06 12.97
C HIS A 425 -7.90 -14.18 12.74
N TYR A 426 -8.32 -13.98 11.48
CA TYR A 426 -9.56 -13.28 11.15
C TYR A 426 -10.77 -13.94 11.83
N ALA A 427 -10.99 -15.24 11.59
CA ALA A 427 -12.15 -15.95 12.13
C ALA A 427 -12.23 -15.84 13.66
N ARG A 428 -11.07 -15.85 14.33
CA ARG A 428 -11.00 -15.66 15.78
C ARG A 428 -11.24 -14.21 16.22
N ALA A 429 -10.58 -13.25 15.59
CA ALA A 429 -10.65 -11.84 15.97
C ALA A 429 -12.04 -11.24 15.68
N ALA A 430 -12.65 -11.61 14.55
CA ALA A 430 -14.00 -11.20 14.17
C ALA A 430 -15.11 -12.03 14.85
N ASN A 431 -14.77 -13.07 15.63
CA ASN A 431 -15.71 -14.03 16.19
C ASN A 431 -16.63 -14.67 15.13
N ASP A 432 -16.05 -14.99 13.97
CA ASP A 432 -16.71 -15.53 12.78
C ASP A 432 -16.16 -16.93 12.47
N ALA A 433 -16.45 -17.89 13.34
CA ALA A 433 -16.02 -19.29 13.13
C ALA A 433 -16.64 -19.92 11.87
N GLY A 434 -17.81 -19.43 11.45
CA GLY A 434 -18.49 -19.87 10.22
C GLY A 434 -17.71 -19.50 8.95
N TYR A 435 -16.83 -18.50 9.01
CA TYR A 435 -15.95 -18.13 7.91
C TYR A 435 -15.11 -19.31 7.40
N LEU A 436 -14.44 -20.02 8.31
CA LEU A 436 -13.58 -21.16 7.97
C LEU A 436 -14.36 -22.39 7.53
N GLN A 437 -15.61 -22.53 7.98
CA GLN A 437 -16.49 -23.64 7.58
C GLN A 437 -17.13 -23.44 6.20
N ASN A 438 -17.20 -22.19 5.74
CA ASN A 438 -17.83 -21.83 4.48
C ASN A 438 -16.78 -21.25 3.52
N LYS A 439 -16.68 -19.92 3.44
CA LYS A 439 -15.84 -19.19 2.49
C LYS A 439 -14.38 -19.65 2.49
N GLY A 440 -13.79 -19.83 3.68
CA GLY A 440 -12.38 -20.19 3.81
C GLY A 440 -12.09 -21.68 3.72
N ARG A 441 -13.13 -22.54 3.73
CA ARG A 441 -12.95 -23.99 3.87
C ARG A 441 -12.08 -24.57 2.76
N GLU A 442 -12.35 -24.18 1.53
CA GLU A 442 -11.65 -24.71 0.36
C GLU A 442 -10.15 -24.37 0.39
N VAL A 443 -9.80 -23.13 0.77
CA VAL A 443 -8.39 -22.72 0.93
C VAL A 443 -7.69 -23.61 1.94
N LEU A 444 -8.29 -23.85 3.11
CA LEU A 444 -7.69 -24.67 4.16
C LEU A 444 -7.49 -26.13 3.71
N LEU A 445 -8.46 -26.70 2.99
CA LEU A 445 -8.36 -28.08 2.50
C LEU A 445 -7.34 -28.21 1.36
N LYS A 446 -7.34 -27.28 0.39
CA LYS A 446 -6.40 -27.28 -0.74
C LYS A 446 -4.96 -27.03 -0.32
N THR A 447 -4.72 -26.14 0.63
CA THR A 447 -3.37 -25.95 1.18
C THR A 447 -2.92 -27.18 1.99
N ALA A 448 -3.83 -27.87 2.69
CA ALA A 448 -3.52 -29.13 3.35
C ALA A 448 -3.18 -30.26 2.35
N GLU A 449 -3.91 -30.37 1.23
CA GLU A 449 -3.55 -31.29 0.14
C GLU A 449 -2.10 -31.07 -0.33
N TYR A 450 -1.72 -29.81 -0.58
CA TYR A 450 -0.34 -29.45 -0.92
C TYR A 450 0.66 -29.89 0.15
N TRP A 451 0.38 -29.59 1.42
CA TRP A 451 1.28 -29.95 2.51
C TRP A 451 1.43 -31.46 2.66
N LEU A 452 0.38 -32.26 2.50
CA LEU A 452 0.47 -33.72 2.58
C LEU A 452 1.42 -34.32 1.52
N GLU A 453 1.53 -33.70 0.35
CA GLU A 453 2.46 -34.12 -0.71
C GLU A 453 3.85 -33.51 -0.58
N ARG A 454 3.94 -32.28 -0.06
CA ARG A 454 5.21 -31.57 0.13
C ARG A 454 6.07 -32.16 1.26
N ILE A 455 5.47 -32.92 2.17
CA ILE A 455 6.14 -33.57 3.30
C ILE A 455 7.10 -34.66 2.81
N ASP A 456 8.34 -34.57 3.28
CA ASP A 456 9.41 -35.49 2.94
C ASP A 456 9.44 -36.69 3.90
N TRP A 457 9.48 -37.90 3.31
CA TRP A 457 9.72 -39.15 4.03
C TRP A 457 11.06 -39.72 3.61
N ARG A 458 11.94 -39.98 4.59
CA ARG A 458 13.29 -40.52 4.33
C ARG A 458 13.39 -41.96 4.79
N GLU A 459 14.06 -42.78 4.00
CA GLU A 459 14.35 -44.17 4.37
C GLU A 459 15.10 -44.21 5.71
N GLY A 460 14.65 -45.08 6.62
CA GLY A 460 15.22 -45.23 7.95
C GLY A 460 14.89 -44.12 8.95
N VAL A 461 14.05 -43.15 8.59
CA VAL A 461 13.57 -42.10 9.49
C VAL A 461 12.05 -42.21 9.64
N ASP A 462 11.59 -42.65 10.81
CA ASP A 462 10.17 -42.81 11.14
C ASP A 462 9.53 -41.47 11.59
N ALA A 463 9.81 -40.40 10.85
CA ALA A 463 9.26 -39.08 11.10
C ALA A 463 9.19 -38.26 9.81
N PRO A 464 8.10 -37.51 9.57
CA PRO A 464 8.01 -36.60 8.44
C PRO A 464 8.98 -35.42 8.61
N GLY A 465 9.41 -34.84 7.50
CA GLY A 465 10.20 -33.61 7.49
C GLY A 465 9.75 -32.63 6.42
N LEU A 466 10.23 -31.40 6.50
CA LEU A 466 10.19 -30.44 5.41
C LEU A 466 11.62 -30.04 5.08
N LEU A 467 12.14 -30.56 3.98
CA LEU A 467 13.51 -30.40 3.55
C LEU A 467 13.61 -29.31 2.48
N GLY A 468 14.78 -28.67 2.39
CA GLY A 468 15.03 -27.64 1.39
C GLY A 468 14.02 -26.49 1.43
N VAL A 469 13.79 -25.94 2.62
CA VAL A 469 12.90 -24.80 2.85
C VAL A 469 13.68 -23.58 3.34
N MET A 470 13.21 -22.40 2.99
CA MET A 470 13.61 -21.13 3.59
C MET A 470 12.53 -20.77 4.61
N GLY A 471 12.95 -20.31 5.79
CA GLY A 471 12.04 -19.65 6.73
C GLY A 471 12.20 -18.14 6.65
N PRO A 472 11.56 -17.38 7.53
CA PRO A 472 11.61 -15.91 7.52
C PRO A 472 13.01 -15.26 7.58
N ASP A 473 14.04 -16.00 8.00
CA ASP A 473 15.43 -15.56 7.90
C ASP A 473 15.97 -15.91 6.50
N GLU A 474 15.76 -14.99 5.56
CA GLU A 474 16.20 -15.11 4.16
C GLU A 474 17.73 -15.22 4.00
N TYR A 475 18.53 -14.89 5.02
CA TYR A 475 19.99 -15.04 4.99
C TYR A 475 20.47 -16.46 5.22
N THR A 476 19.58 -17.36 5.64
CA THR A 476 19.86 -18.79 5.75
C THR A 476 19.07 -19.55 4.67
N PRO A 477 19.47 -19.44 3.39
CA PRO A 477 18.75 -20.09 2.31
C PRO A 477 18.88 -21.62 2.41
N ILE A 478 17.81 -22.33 2.08
CA ILE A 478 17.78 -23.81 1.95
C ILE A 478 18.20 -24.51 3.26
N SER A 479 17.30 -24.48 4.23
CA SER A 479 17.39 -25.21 5.49
C SER A 479 16.49 -26.46 5.49
N ASN A 480 16.68 -27.33 6.47
CA ASN A 480 15.79 -28.47 6.70
C ASN A 480 15.08 -28.28 8.03
N ASN A 481 13.80 -28.61 8.06
CA ASN A 481 12.96 -28.59 9.27
C ASN A 481 13.01 -27.23 9.98
N ASN A 482 12.86 -26.15 9.21
CA ASN A 482 12.76 -24.81 9.78
C ASN A 482 11.64 -24.77 10.82
N ALA A 483 11.96 -24.31 12.03
CA ALA A 483 11.03 -24.36 13.16
C ALA A 483 9.77 -23.52 12.96
N TYR A 484 9.90 -22.35 12.29
CA TYR A 484 8.76 -21.51 11.94
C TYR A 484 7.87 -22.24 10.92
N THR A 485 8.44 -22.66 9.79
CA THR A 485 7.71 -23.36 8.72
C THR A 485 6.99 -24.59 9.25
N ASN A 486 7.68 -25.48 9.96
CA ASN A 486 7.08 -26.69 10.53
C ASN A 486 5.90 -26.35 11.47
N ARG A 487 6.03 -25.30 12.27
CA ARG A 487 4.96 -24.91 13.20
C ARG A 487 3.73 -24.39 12.48
N LEU A 488 3.91 -23.53 11.48
CA LEU A 488 2.79 -22.97 10.73
C LEU A 488 2.08 -24.07 9.91
N VAL A 489 2.83 -24.99 9.30
CA VAL A 489 2.27 -26.15 8.59
C VAL A 489 1.50 -27.06 9.54
N SER A 490 2.04 -27.34 10.73
CA SER A 490 1.34 -28.11 11.77
C SER A 490 -0.01 -27.48 12.14
N LEU A 491 -0.06 -26.15 12.31
CA LEU A 491 -1.32 -25.44 12.58
C LEU A 491 -2.31 -25.51 11.41
N ALA A 492 -1.83 -25.35 10.17
CA ALA A 492 -2.67 -25.43 8.99
C ALA A 492 -3.30 -26.83 8.83
N LEU A 493 -2.52 -27.88 9.03
CA LEU A 493 -2.99 -29.27 8.99
C LEU A 493 -3.96 -29.60 10.15
N GLU A 494 -3.71 -29.09 11.36
CA GLU A 494 -4.65 -29.20 12.49
C GLU A 494 -6.00 -28.55 12.15
N ALA A 495 -5.98 -27.36 11.55
CA ALA A 495 -7.20 -26.66 11.14
C ALA A 495 -7.96 -27.40 10.02
N ALA A 496 -7.26 -27.91 9.01
CA ALA A 496 -7.88 -28.71 7.95
C ALA A 496 -8.48 -30.02 8.48
N SER A 497 -7.78 -30.70 9.39
CA SER A 497 -8.27 -31.91 10.06
C SER A 497 -9.58 -31.68 10.83
N ALA A 498 -9.72 -30.51 11.45
CA ALA A 498 -10.93 -30.15 12.19
C ALA A 498 -12.13 -29.75 11.30
N LEU A 499 -11.92 -29.49 10.00
CA LEU A 499 -12.93 -28.96 9.08
C LEU A 499 -13.38 -29.94 7.98
N THR A 500 -12.57 -30.97 7.71
CA THR A 500 -12.90 -31.98 6.70
C THR A 500 -13.97 -32.95 7.21
N ASP A 501 -14.83 -33.41 6.30
CA ASP A 501 -15.77 -34.50 6.57
C ASP A 501 -15.16 -35.89 6.23
N ASP A 502 -14.00 -35.92 5.58
CA ASP A 502 -13.26 -37.16 5.25
C ASP A 502 -12.36 -37.57 6.44
N PRO A 503 -12.70 -38.65 7.17
CA PRO A 503 -11.93 -39.08 8.33
C PRO A 503 -10.54 -39.60 7.98
N ILE A 504 -10.32 -40.11 6.75
CA ILE A 504 -9.01 -40.59 6.30
C ILE A 504 -8.10 -39.39 6.04
N PHE A 505 -8.58 -38.41 5.28
CA PHE A 505 -7.85 -37.16 5.05
C PHE A 505 -7.56 -36.42 6.37
N GLY A 506 -8.58 -36.29 7.22
CA GLY A 506 -8.46 -35.63 8.52
C GLY A 506 -7.46 -36.35 9.44
N GLY A 507 -7.48 -37.69 9.46
CA GLY A 507 -6.52 -38.50 10.20
C GLY A 507 -5.08 -38.32 9.74
N LYS A 508 -4.83 -38.27 8.42
CA LYS A 508 -3.50 -37.99 7.85
C LYS A 508 -3.00 -36.61 8.26
N CYS A 509 -3.84 -35.58 8.12
CA CYS A 509 -3.49 -34.21 8.52
C CYS A 509 -3.10 -34.14 9.99
N ALA A 510 -3.91 -34.70 10.89
CA ALA A 510 -3.63 -34.72 12.32
C ALA A 510 -2.33 -35.50 12.66
N GLY A 511 -2.12 -36.66 12.04
CA GLY A 511 -0.94 -37.48 12.26
C GLY A 511 0.35 -36.74 11.88
N ILE A 512 0.38 -36.14 10.69
CA ILE A 512 1.55 -35.36 10.24
C ILE A 512 1.74 -34.12 11.12
N ALA A 513 0.67 -33.38 11.42
CA ALA A 513 0.75 -32.17 12.24
C ALA A 513 1.36 -32.43 13.63
N GLN A 514 1.10 -33.59 14.23
CA GLN A 514 1.68 -34.00 15.51
C GLN A 514 3.14 -34.43 15.38
N SER A 515 3.49 -35.05 14.26
CA SER A 515 4.79 -35.71 14.04
C SER A 515 5.87 -34.80 13.44
N LEU A 516 5.47 -33.65 12.88
CA LEU A 516 6.42 -32.65 12.36
C LEU A 516 7.46 -32.25 13.43
N PRO A 517 8.75 -32.16 13.08
CA PRO A 517 9.83 -31.92 14.03
C PRO A 517 9.78 -30.46 14.49
N ILE A 518 9.06 -30.26 15.60
CA ILE A 518 8.91 -29.00 16.31
C ILE A 518 9.24 -29.27 17.77
N ILE A 519 10.02 -28.40 18.41
CA ILE A 519 10.36 -28.58 19.83
C ILE A 519 9.10 -28.38 20.66
N ARG A 520 8.54 -29.45 21.23
CA ARG A 520 7.37 -29.42 22.13
C ARG A 520 7.79 -29.59 23.59
N ARG A 521 7.18 -28.84 24.50
CA ARG A 521 7.21 -29.07 25.95
C ARG A 521 6.27 -30.21 26.31
N ALA A 522 6.45 -30.80 27.49
CA ALA A 522 5.62 -31.88 28.01
C ALA A 522 4.13 -31.51 28.18
N ASP A 523 3.81 -30.23 28.26
CA ASP A 523 2.44 -29.69 28.27
C ASP A 523 1.89 -29.37 26.86
N GLY A 524 2.60 -29.79 25.80
CA GLY A 524 2.19 -29.65 24.39
C GLY A 524 2.62 -28.34 23.71
N TRP A 525 3.33 -27.44 24.40
CA TRP A 525 3.68 -26.11 23.86
C TRP A 525 4.94 -26.13 23.03
N CYS A 526 4.97 -25.42 21.91
CA CYS A 526 6.20 -25.27 21.14
C CYS A 526 7.17 -24.33 21.89
N CYS A 527 8.41 -24.76 22.16
CA CYS A 527 9.43 -23.92 22.77
C CYS A 527 9.87 -22.85 21.76
N ASN A 528 9.46 -21.60 21.98
CA ASN A 528 10.28 -20.47 21.56
C ASN A 528 11.30 -20.19 22.69
N ALA A 529 12.54 -19.90 22.32
CA ALA A 529 13.61 -19.64 23.27
C ALA A 529 13.24 -18.42 24.15
N ARG A 530 13.16 -18.67 25.46
CA ARG A 530 13.02 -17.69 26.56
C ARG A 530 11.75 -16.82 26.54
N ASN A 531 10.81 -17.27 27.39
CA ASN A 531 9.72 -16.50 28.01
C ASN A 531 8.68 -15.91 27.07
N LEU A 532 7.44 -16.42 27.12
CA LEU A 532 6.22 -15.61 27.19
C LEU A 532 4.99 -16.50 27.51
N ARG A 533 4.03 -15.91 28.22
CA ARG A 533 2.91 -16.57 28.89
C ARG A 533 1.68 -16.71 27.97
N ARG A 534 1.06 -17.90 28.04
CA ARG A 534 -0.37 -18.26 27.84
C ARG A 534 -1.11 -17.74 26.58
N TRP A 535 -1.33 -18.65 25.62
CA TRP A 535 -2.42 -18.63 24.64
C TRP A 535 -3.14 -19.99 24.56
N ARG A 536 -4.29 -20.19 25.22
CA ARG A 536 -5.10 -21.41 25.05
C ARG A 536 -5.96 -21.31 23.78
N ILE A 537 -5.88 -22.35 22.94
CA ILE A 537 -6.83 -22.66 21.88
C ILE A 537 -7.99 -23.43 22.53
N TRP A 538 -9.22 -22.95 22.38
CA TRP A 538 -10.43 -23.68 22.76
C TRP A 538 -11.15 -24.06 21.46
N ILE A 539 -10.99 -25.31 21.05
CA ILE A 539 -12.00 -25.99 20.24
C ILE A 539 -12.75 -26.87 21.24
N SER A 540 -13.83 -26.34 21.81
CA SER A 540 -14.81 -27.19 22.49
C SER A 540 -16.06 -27.22 21.64
N ALA A 541 -16.33 -28.40 21.11
CA ALA A 541 -17.59 -28.77 20.47
C ALA A 541 -18.78 -28.30 21.31
N GLY A 542 -19.77 -27.71 20.64
CA GLY A 542 -21.07 -27.46 21.22
C GLY A 542 -21.74 -28.80 21.55
N CYS A 543 -21.89 -29.11 22.83
CA CYS A 543 -22.98 -29.96 23.31
C CYS A 543 -23.30 -29.55 24.76
N GLY A 544 -24.57 -29.23 25.02
CA GLY A 544 -24.98 -28.43 26.17
C GLY A 544 -24.94 -29.12 27.53
N LYS A 545 -24.95 -28.30 28.60
CA LYS A 545 -25.97 -28.28 29.68
C LYS A 545 -25.57 -27.33 30.82
N THR A 546 -26.48 -26.41 31.13
CA THR A 546 -26.89 -25.87 32.45
C THR A 546 -25.86 -25.46 33.51
N GLY A 547 -25.88 -24.16 33.86
CA GLY A 547 -26.09 -23.70 35.25
C GLY A 547 -24.86 -23.37 36.11
N THR A 548 -24.60 -22.08 36.35
CA THR A 548 -24.73 -21.37 37.65
C THR A 548 -23.88 -20.10 37.69
N LYS A 549 -24.51 -19.00 38.12
CA LYS A 549 -23.90 -17.66 38.29
C LYS A 549 -22.92 -17.66 39.47
N ARG A 550 -21.73 -17.07 39.30
CA ARG A 550 -20.88 -16.58 40.42
C ARG A 550 -20.42 -15.15 40.13
N SER A 551 -20.60 -14.28 41.13
CA SER A 551 -20.25 -12.85 41.16
C SER A 551 -18.74 -12.59 41.24
N PRO A 552 -18.23 -11.44 40.79
CA PRO A 552 -16.80 -11.13 40.82
C PRO A 552 -16.35 -10.60 42.20
N ARG A 553 -15.28 -11.19 42.76
CA ARG A 553 -14.57 -10.69 43.94
C ARG A 553 -13.59 -9.57 43.55
N ARG A 554 -13.66 -8.45 44.29
CA ARG A 554 -12.75 -7.29 44.23
C ARG A 554 -11.29 -7.70 44.53
N PHE A 555 -10.36 -7.25 43.70
CA PHE A 555 -8.92 -7.25 44.00
C PHE A 555 -8.59 -6.07 44.94
N ARG A 556 -7.99 -6.35 46.11
CA ARG A 556 -7.34 -5.36 46.97
C ARG A 556 -5.86 -5.27 46.59
N ARG A 557 -5.37 -4.05 46.35
CA ARG A 557 -3.95 -3.69 46.24
C ARG A 557 -3.32 -3.75 47.64
N ASN A 558 -2.22 -4.48 47.80
CA ASN A 558 -1.32 -4.32 48.94
C ASN A 558 -0.11 -3.51 48.49
N ALA A 559 0.13 -2.40 49.19
CA ALA A 559 1.33 -1.59 49.12
C ALA A 559 2.45 -2.30 49.92
N CYS A 560 3.64 -2.41 49.33
CA CYS A 560 4.85 -2.74 50.07
C CYS A 560 5.51 -1.45 50.55
N THR A 561 5.53 -1.26 51.87
CA THR A 561 6.40 -0.31 52.56
C THR A 561 7.76 -0.95 52.81
N ALA A 562 8.81 -0.17 52.57
CA ALA A 562 10.19 -0.46 52.92
C ALA A 562 10.40 -0.48 54.44
N ALA A 563 11.31 -1.35 54.90
CA ALA A 563 12.18 -1.06 56.03
C ALA A 563 13.39 -2.03 56.03
N SER A 564 14.54 -1.41 56.19
CA SER A 564 15.88 -1.92 56.46
C SER A 564 16.00 -2.78 57.73
N ALA A 565 16.82 -3.82 57.66
CA ALA A 565 17.92 -4.13 58.57
C ALA A 565 18.84 -5.17 57.91
#